data_AF-C7LYN9-F1
#
_entry.id   AF-C7LYN9-F1
#
_cell.length_a   1.000
_cell.length_b   1.000
_cell.length_c   1.000
_cell.angle_alpha   90.00
_cell.angle_beta   90.00
_cell.angle_gamma   90.00
#
_symmetry.space_group_name_H-M   'P 1'
#
loop_
_entity.id
_entity.type
_entity.pdbx_description
1 polymer ?
#
loop_
_entity_poly.entity_id
_entity_poly.type
_entity_poly.pdbx_seq_one_letter_code
_entity_poly.pdbx_strand_id
1 'polypeptide(L)'
;MREADEVRDVLRVVGRYLKQETVDPFRAIGAMVVWGLVGSVLAAGGFVLAGIGLLRLLQTETGTTFAGHLDWLPYVIVVVVLAVVVAIAAARIGRRAKA
;
A
#
# COMPACT_ATOMS: atom_id res chain seq x y z
N MET A 1 33.43 -44.26 12.71
CA MET A 1 32.13 -44.16 11.98
C MET A 1 31.09 -43.38 12.78
N ARG A 2 30.87 -43.67 14.07
CA ARG A 2 29.90 -42.97 14.95
C ARG A 2 30.10 -41.45 15.10
N GLU A 3 31.34 -40.97 15.24
CA GLU A 3 31.64 -39.53 15.33
C GLU A 3 31.35 -38.77 14.03
N ALA A 4 31.59 -39.39 12.87
CA ALA A 4 31.30 -38.76 11.57
C ALA A 4 29.79 -38.61 11.33
N ASP A 5 28.99 -39.55 11.84
CA ASP A 5 27.53 -39.43 11.85
C ASP A 5 27.05 -38.32 12.78
N GLU A 6 27.66 -38.19 13.96
CA GLU A 6 27.34 -37.15 14.94
C GLU A 6 27.66 -35.74 14.42
N VAL A 7 28.85 -35.54 13.86
CA VAL A 7 29.24 -34.26 13.24
C VAL A 7 28.30 -33.91 12.09
N ARG A 8 27.90 -34.89 11.27
CA ARG A 8 26.98 -34.67 10.15
C ARG A 8 25.58 -34.29 10.64
N ASP A 9 25.13 -34.84 11.75
CA ASP A 9 23.82 -34.50 12.33
C ASP A 9 23.82 -33.11 12.97
N VAL A 10 24.90 -32.73 13.66
CA VAL A 10 25.09 -31.37 14.18
C VAL A 10 25.09 -30.34 13.04
N LEU A 11 25.85 -30.59 11.98
CA LEU A 11 25.88 -29.71 10.80
C LEU A 11 24.51 -29.60 10.13
N ARG A 12 23.75 -30.70 10.08
CA ARG A 12 22.38 -30.70 9.54
C ARG A 12 21.42 -29.86 10.40
N VAL A 13 21.55 -29.91 11.72
CA VAL A 13 20.72 -29.10 12.64
C VAL A 13 21.07 -27.62 12.53
N VAL A 14 22.37 -27.27 12.56
CA VAL A 14 22.83 -25.88 12.40
C VAL A 14 22.44 -25.30 11.04
N GLY A 15 22.61 -26.07 9.95
CA GLY A 15 22.20 -25.64 8.62
C GLY A 15 20.69 -25.42 8.49
N ARG A 16 19.87 -26.24 9.15
CA ARG A 16 18.41 -26.00 9.24
C ARG A 16 18.10 -24.74 10.04
N TYR A 17 18.76 -24.52 11.16
CA TYR A 17 18.54 -23.36 12.00
C TYR A 17 18.89 -22.06 11.28
N LEU A 18 20.06 -21.99 10.63
CA LEU A 18 20.44 -20.84 9.80
C LEU A 18 19.44 -20.59 8.68
N LYS A 19 18.96 -21.65 8.02
CA LYS A 19 17.95 -21.52 6.98
C LYS A 19 16.61 -21.02 7.54
N GLN A 20 16.21 -21.48 8.71
CA GLN A 20 14.97 -21.07 9.37
C GLN A 20 15.05 -19.60 9.79
N GLU A 21 16.12 -19.23 10.49
CA GLU A 21 16.33 -17.88 11.00
C GLU A 21 16.55 -16.84 9.88
N THR A 22 16.96 -17.27 8.68
CA THR A 22 17.20 -16.36 7.55
C THR A 22 16.09 -16.40 6.51
N VAL A 23 15.52 -17.55 6.15
CA VAL A 23 14.56 -17.61 5.03
C VAL A 23 13.15 -17.21 5.47
N ASP A 24 12.74 -17.58 6.67
CA ASP A 24 11.42 -17.27 7.19
C ASP A 24 11.15 -15.76 7.32
N PRO A 25 12.07 -14.93 7.87
CA PRO A 25 11.85 -13.49 7.91
C PRO A 25 11.81 -12.87 6.51
N PHE A 26 12.62 -13.35 5.57
CA PHE A 26 12.60 -12.83 4.19
C PHE A 26 11.30 -13.18 3.47
N ARG A 27 10.74 -14.37 3.71
CA ARG A 27 9.45 -14.75 3.14
C ARG A 27 8.30 -13.90 3.71
N ALA A 28 8.36 -13.56 5.00
CA ALA A 28 7.40 -12.67 5.64
C ALA A 28 7.45 -11.24 5.06
N ILE A 29 8.66 -10.68 4.88
CA ILE A 29 8.85 -9.37 4.24
C ILE A 29 8.35 -9.41 2.79
N GLY A 30 8.69 -10.45 2.03
CA GLY A 30 8.24 -10.62 0.66
C GLY A 30 6.70 -10.63 0.55
N ALA A 31 6.02 -11.37 1.44
CA ALA A 31 4.57 -11.39 1.49
C ALA A 31 3.99 -10.00 1.83
N MET A 32 4.56 -9.28 2.80
CA MET A 32 4.13 -7.93 3.17
C MET A 32 4.26 -6.95 2.00
N VAL A 33 5.37 -7.01 1.25
CA VAL A 33 5.61 -6.15 0.08
C VAL A 33 4.60 -6.46 -1.02
N VAL A 34 4.32 -7.73 -1.31
CA VAL A 34 3.33 -8.12 -2.33
C VAL A 34 1.94 -7.59 -1.95
N TRP A 35 1.51 -7.79 -0.71
CA TRP A 35 0.22 -7.27 -0.25
C TRP A 35 0.17 -5.74 -0.23
N GLY A 36 1.26 -5.09 0.14
CA GLY A 36 1.40 -3.64 0.06
C GLY A 36 1.28 -3.12 -1.38
N LEU A 37 1.90 -3.80 -2.34
CA LEU A 37 1.83 -3.43 -3.75
C LEU A 37 0.42 -3.60 -4.32
N VAL A 38 -0.20 -4.76 -4.07
CA VAL A 38 -1.59 -5.02 -4.50
C VAL A 38 -2.54 -3.98 -3.90
N GLY A 39 -2.42 -3.72 -2.59
CA GLY A 39 -3.21 -2.69 -1.92
C GLY A 39 -2.98 -1.29 -2.51
N SER A 40 -1.73 -0.96 -2.87
CA SER A 40 -1.39 0.34 -3.47
C SER A 40 -2.01 0.50 -4.85
N VAL A 41 -1.99 -0.54 -5.69
CA VAL A 41 -2.62 -0.53 -7.03
C VAL A 41 -4.12 -0.35 -6.91
N LEU A 42 -4.78 -1.11 -6.01
CA LEU A 42 -6.21 -0.98 -5.77
C LEU A 42 -6.56 0.41 -5.24
N ALA A 43 -5.78 0.94 -4.30
CA ALA A 43 -6.00 2.28 -3.75
C ALA A 43 -5.85 3.36 -4.84
N ALA A 44 -4.78 3.30 -5.64
CA ALA A 44 -4.57 4.23 -6.75
C ALA A 44 -5.73 4.19 -7.76
N GLY A 45 -6.18 2.99 -8.15
CA GLY A 45 -7.35 2.83 -9.02
C GLY A 45 -8.62 3.42 -8.39
N GLY A 46 -8.86 3.17 -7.10
CA GLY A 46 -9.98 3.74 -6.36
C GLY A 46 -9.96 5.27 -6.33
N PHE A 47 -8.79 5.89 -6.10
CA PHE A 47 -8.64 7.34 -6.10
C PHE A 47 -8.90 7.96 -7.47
N VAL A 48 -8.46 7.32 -8.55
CA VAL A 48 -8.75 7.77 -9.92
C VAL A 48 -10.25 7.73 -10.20
N LEU A 49 -10.90 6.61 -9.90
CA LEU A 49 -12.35 6.46 -10.09
C LEU A 49 -13.15 7.47 -9.23
N ALA A 50 -12.75 7.66 -7.97
CA ALA A 50 -13.35 8.65 -7.09
C ALA A 50 -13.16 10.08 -7.61
N GLY A 51 -11.98 10.41 -8.12
CA GLY A 51 -11.69 11.71 -8.72
C GLY A 51 -12.57 11.99 -9.95
N ILE A 52 -12.69 11.03 -10.85
CA ILE A 52 -13.57 11.13 -12.03
C ILE A 52 -15.04 11.26 -11.60
N GLY A 53 -15.49 10.46 -10.63
CA GLY A 53 -16.85 10.52 -10.11
C GLY A 53 -17.19 11.87 -9.46
N LEU A 54 -16.28 12.41 -8.65
CA LEU A 54 -16.45 13.71 -8.02
C LEU A 54 -16.44 14.85 -9.05
N LEU A 55 -15.53 14.80 -10.02
CA LEU A 55 -15.48 15.78 -11.10
C LEU A 55 -16.79 15.74 -11.90
N ARG A 56 -17.29 14.54 -12.22
CA ARG A 56 -18.58 14.36 -12.88
C ARG A 56 -19.73 14.95 -12.06
N LEU A 57 -19.74 14.73 -10.74
CA LEU A 57 -20.77 15.29 -9.86
C LEU A 57 -20.74 16.83 -9.90
N LEU A 58 -19.55 17.44 -9.79
CA LEU A 58 -19.37 18.88 -9.88
C LEU A 58 -19.72 19.45 -11.26
N GLN A 59 -19.53 18.70 -12.34
CA GLN A 59 -19.88 19.18 -13.68
C GLN A 59 -21.36 18.95 -14.01
N THR A 60 -21.98 17.89 -13.48
CA THR A 60 -23.37 17.51 -13.79
C THR A 60 -24.37 18.29 -12.93
N GLU A 61 -24.14 18.40 -11.62
CA GLU A 61 -25.09 19.03 -10.70
C GLU A 61 -24.99 20.56 -10.72
N THR A 62 -23.78 21.10 -10.91
CA THR A 62 -23.55 22.55 -10.91
C THR A 62 -23.71 23.19 -12.29
N GLY A 63 -23.89 22.39 -13.34
CA GLY A 63 -24.25 22.84 -14.70
C GLY A 63 -23.34 23.95 -15.25
N THR A 64 -23.88 25.17 -15.36
CA THR A 64 -23.17 26.34 -15.90
C THR A 64 -22.43 27.17 -14.85
N THR A 65 -22.51 26.82 -13.57
CA THR A 65 -21.90 27.58 -12.45
C THR A 65 -20.38 27.70 -12.60
N PHE A 66 -19.74 26.68 -13.18
CA PHE A 66 -18.31 26.66 -13.45
C PHE A 66 -17.98 26.90 -14.94
N ALA A 67 -18.92 27.42 -15.74
CA ALA A 67 -18.67 27.72 -17.15
C ALA A 67 -17.92 29.05 -17.35
N GLY A 68 -17.22 29.18 -18.48
CA GLY A 68 -16.46 30.40 -18.81
C GLY A 68 -15.09 30.43 -18.13
N HIS A 69 -14.82 31.45 -17.32
CA HIS A 69 -13.51 31.68 -16.70
C HIS A 69 -13.23 30.83 -15.45
N LEU A 70 -14.21 30.04 -15.00
CA LEU A 70 -14.13 29.19 -13.80
C LEU A 70 -14.07 27.69 -14.13
N ASP A 71 -13.83 27.34 -15.40
CA ASP A 71 -13.73 25.96 -15.89
C ASP A 71 -12.61 25.16 -15.22
N TRP A 72 -11.54 25.83 -14.78
CA TRP A 72 -10.43 25.23 -14.04
C TRP A 72 -10.78 24.88 -12.57
N LEU A 73 -11.78 25.54 -11.98
CA LEU A 73 -12.07 25.46 -10.55
C LEU A 73 -12.52 24.06 -10.09
N PRO A 74 -13.40 23.32 -10.82
CA PRO A 74 -13.76 21.95 -10.49
C PRO A 74 -12.55 21.01 -10.35
N TYR A 75 -11.54 21.16 -11.20
CA TYR A 75 -10.33 20.34 -11.17
C TYR A 75 -9.52 20.60 -9.90
N VAL A 76 -9.37 21.87 -9.51
CA VAL A 76 -8.68 22.24 -8.27
C VAL A 76 -9.42 21.72 -7.04
N ILE A 77 -10.75 21.81 -7.03
CA ILE A 77 -11.57 21.25 -5.94
C ILE A 77 -11.33 19.74 -5.81
N VAL A 78 -11.38 18.99 -6.92
CA VAL A 78 -11.14 17.54 -6.88
C VAL A 78 -9.74 17.21 -6.36
N VAL A 79 -8.71 17.94 -6.81
CA VAL A 79 -7.33 17.73 -6.33
C VAL A 79 -7.21 17.99 -4.84
N VAL A 80 -7.78 19.08 -4.33
CA VAL A 80 -7.75 19.41 -2.89
C VAL A 80 -8.48 18.33 -2.08
N VAL A 81 -9.66 17.90 -2.53
CA VAL A 81 -10.43 16.85 -1.84
C VAL A 81 -9.63 15.54 -1.79
N LEU A 82 -9.07 15.09 -2.92
CA LEU A 82 -8.26 13.88 -2.95
C LEU A 82 -7.01 14.00 -2.08
N ALA A 83 -6.33 15.15 -2.10
CA ALA A 83 -5.16 15.40 -1.25
C ALA A 83 -5.49 15.32 0.24
N VAL A 84 -6.64 15.87 0.67
CA VAL A 84 -7.12 15.77 2.05
C VAL A 84 -7.41 14.31 2.42
N VAL A 85 -8.08 13.55 1.55
CA VAL A 85 -8.36 12.13 1.81
C VAL A 85 -7.05 11.34 1.93
N VAL A 86 -6.09 11.56 1.04
CA VAL A 86 -4.77 10.92 1.10
C VAL A 86 -4.03 11.31 2.38
N ALA A 87 -4.03 12.58 2.77
CA ALA A 87 -3.40 13.04 4.01
C ALA A 87 -4.02 12.38 5.25
N ILE A 88 -5.35 12.26 5.29
CA ILE A 88 -6.05 11.54 6.37
C ILE A 88 -5.67 10.06 6.35
N ALA A 89 -5.67 9.41 5.19
CA ALA A 89 -5.28 8.01 5.07
C ALA A 89 -3.83 7.77 5.55
N ALA A 90 -2.90 8.62 5.13
CA ALA A 90 -1.50 8.60 5.56
C ALA A 90 -1.37 8.79 7.09
N ALA A 91 -2.09 9.75 7.66
CA ALA A 91 -2.11 9.98 9.10
C ALA A 91 -2.65 8.79 9.91
N ARG A 92 -3.44 7.90 9.30
CA ARG A 92 -4.00 6.71 9.95
C ARG A 92 -3.05 5.51 9.93
N ILE A 93 -2.17 5.40 8.93
CA ILE A 93 -1.24 4.27 8.78
C ILE A 93 -0.25 4.20 9.96
N GLY A 94 0.28 5.34 10.41
CA GLY A 94 1.30 5.37 11.48
C GLY A 94 0.80 5.09 12.90
N ARG A 95 -0.52 5.00 13.14
CA ARG A 95 -1.07 4.86 14.49
C ARG A 95 -1.13 3.41 15.01
N ARG A 96 -0.81 2.42 14.18
CA ARG A 96 -0.79 0.98 14.57
C ARG A 96 0.60 0.40 14.83
N ALA A 97 1.68 1.16 14.64
CA ALA A 97 3.06 0.66 14.78
C ALA A 97 3.61 0.71 16.22
N LYS A 98 2.78 1.04 17.23
CA LYS A 98 3.13 0.98 18.65
C LYS A 98 2.09 0.12 19.37
N ALA A 99 2.28 -1.19 19.36
CA ALA A 99 1.60 -2.13 20.24
C ALA A 99 2.61 -3.21 20.63
#